data_AF-A0A381X2L8-F1
#
_entry.id   AF-A0A381X2L8-F1
#
_cell.length_a   1.000
_cell.length_b   1.000
_cell.length_c   1.000
_cell.angle_alpha   90.00
_cell.angle_beta   90.00
_cell.angle_gamma   90.00
#
_symmetry.space_group_name_H-M   'P 1'
#
loop_
_entity.id
_entity.type
_entity.pdbx_description
1 polymer ?
#
loop_
_entity_poly.entity_id
_entity_poly.type
_entity_poly.pdbx_seq_one_letter_code
_entity_poly.pdbx_strand_id
1 'polypeptide(L)'
;MDRMIATTLQSRPLTHARLKYLAALAQTSEDHISRLGLALSIASGPADADWEPSRMQSESGLVDEINEKHLRGRTLFKDDLSLWMALALRNQSPADYDEWRQVMRAHWERGVEILMGKNVVEGDWLRTIRACLPS
;
A
#
# COMPACT_ATOMS: atom_id res chain seq x y z
N MET A 1 -0.13 5.22 20.47
CA MET A 1 0.69 4.47 19.50
C MET A 1 0.35 2.98 19.49
N ASP A 2 0.26 2.32 20.65
CA ASP A 2 -0.02 0.87 20.73
C ASP A 2 -1.29 0.40 20.01
N ARG A 3 -2.32 1.25 19.94
CA ARG A 3 -3.57 0.96 19.21
C ARG A 3 -3.32 0.74 17.71
N MET A 4 -2.36 1.41 17.10
CA MET A 4 -2.02 1.21 15.68
C MET A 4 -1.29 -0.10 15.43
N ILE A 5 -0.42 -0.56 16.35
CA ILE A 5 0.19 -1.89 16.26
C ILE A 5 -0.88 -2.99 16.34
N ALA A 6 -1.86 -2.83 17.23
CA ALA A 6 -2.94 -3.78 17.43
C ALA A 6 -4.04 -3.70 16.36
N THR A 7 -4.03 -2.68 15.50
CA THR A 7 -5.07 -2.48 14.50
C THR A 7 -5.04 -3.56 13.42
N THR A 8 -6.15 -3.70 12.71
CA THR A 8 -6.21 -4.46 11.45
C THR A 8 -6.74 -3.51 10.38
N LEU A 9 -5.94 -3.33 9.34
CA LEU A 9 -6.31 -2.61 8.14
C LEU A 9 -6.93 -3.59 7.16
N GLN A 10 -8.06 -3.21 6.57
CA GLN A 10 -8.75 -3.98 5.55
C GLN A 10 -8.55 -3.28 4.21
N SER A 11 -7.94 -3.96 3.25
CA SER A 11 -7.83 -3.46 1.89
C SER A 11 -9.14 -3.72 1.14
N ARG A 12 -9.24 -3.17 -0.06
CA ARG A 12 -10.21 -3.62 -1.04
C ARG A 12 -9.74 -4.88 -1.76
N PRO A 13 -10.67 -5.65 -2.35
CA PRO A 13 -10.37 -6.78 -3.23
C PRO A 13 -9.30 -6.49 -4.29
N LEU A 14 -9.41 -5.37 -5.00
CA LEU A 14 -8.47 -4.99 -6.05
C LEU A 14 -7.04 -4.83 -5.53
N THR A 15 -6.88 -4.19 -4.37
CA THR A 15 -5.58 -4.05 -3.70
C THR A 15 -5.00 -5.43 -3.36
N HIS A 16 -5.81 -6.36 -2.87
CA HIS A 16 -5.34 -7.72 -2.54
C HIS A 16 -4.92 -8.50 -3.79
N ALA A 17 -5.69 -8.39 -4.88
CA ALA A 17 -5.33 -9.01 -6.16
C ALA A 17 -3.96 -8.51 -6.66
N ARG A 18 -3.75 -7.18 -6.61
CA ARG A 18 -2.46 -6.56 -6.94
C ARG A 18 -1.33 -7.04 -6.03
N LEU A 19 -1.57 -7.12 -4.73
CA LEU A 19 -0.59 -7.62 -3.77
C LEU A 19 -0.16 -9.06 -4.10
N LYS A 20 -1.11 -9.97 -4.37
CA LYS A 20 -0.80 -11.35 -4.77
C LYS A 20 0.04 -11.41 -6.04
N TYR A 21 -0.38 -10.65 -7.06
CA TYR A 21 0.31 -10.61 -8.33
C TYR A 21 1.75 -10.07 -8.18
N LEU A 22 1.92 -8.90 -7.54
CA LEU A 22 3.23 -8.28 -7.34
C LEU A 22 4.14 -9.12 -6.46
N ALA A 23 3.60 -9.74 -5.40
CA ALA A 23 4.36 -10.62 -4.53
C ALA A 23 4.87 -11.87 -5.26
N ALA A 24 4.03 -12.47 -6.11
CA ALA A 24 4.42 -13.60 -6.95
C ALA A 24 5.51 -13.20 -7.96
N LEU A 25 5.35 -12.06 -8.64
CA LEU A 25 6.33 -11.53 -9.59
C LEU A 25 7.68 -11.26 -8.91
N ALA A 26 7.66 -10.64 -7.73
CA ALA A 26 8.84 -10.30 -6.95
C ALA A 26 9.43 -11.48 -6.15
N GLN A 27 8.80 -12.66 -6.19
CA GLN A 27 9.14 -13.84 -5.38
C GLN A 27 9.30 -13.52 -3.89
N THR A 28 8.35 -12.76 -3.34
CA THR A 28 8.37 -12.32 -1.94
C THR A 28 6.98 -12.39 -1.32
N SER A 29 6.84 -12.00 -0.05
CA SER A 29 5.55 -11.93 0.63
C SER A 29 4.82 -10.61 0.32
N GLU A 30 3.49 -10.66 0.36
CA GLU A 30 2.63 -9.48 0.24
C GLU A 30 2.94 -8.41 1.30
N ASP A 31 3.50 -8.80 2.45
CA ASP A 31 3.91 -7.87 3.52
C ASP A 31 5.10 -6.99 3.10
N HIS A 32 6.01 -7.51 2.27
CA HIS A 32 7.11 -6.71 1.71
C HIS A 32 6.58 -5.72 0.67
N ILE A 33 5.71 -6.18 -0.22
CA ILE A 33 5.06 -5.31 -1.21
C ILE A 33 4.22 -4.23 -0.51
N SER A 34 3.50 -4.57 0.56
CA SER A 34 2.70 -3.62 1.35
C SER A 34 3.55 -2.51 1.96
N ARG A 35 4.70 -2.85 2.56
CA ARG A 35 5.64 -1.85 3.13
C ARG A 35 6.25 -0.96 2.06
N LEU A 36 6.61 -1.53 0.91
CA LEU A 36 7.12 -0.77 -0.22
C LEU A 36 6.05 0.20 -0.76
N GLY A 37 4.83 -0.28 -0.96
CA GLY A 37 3.71 0.54 -1.39
C GLY A 37 3.44 1.68 -0.41
N LEU A 38 3.37 1.39 0.89
CA LEU A 38 3.19 2.40 1.93
C LEU A 38 4.26 3.50 1.84
N ALA A 39 5.54 3.13 1.75
CA ALA A 39 6.64 4.09 1.61
C ALA A 39 6.52 4.94 0.34
N LEU A 40 6.24 4.30 -0.80
CA LEU A 40 6.09 4.96 -2.09
C LEU A 40 4.94 5.98 -2.07
N SER A 41 3.83 5.59 -1.47
CA SER A 41 2.68 6.46 -1.30
C SER A 41 3.00 7.65 -0.42
N ILE A 42 3.61 7.46 0.75
CA ILE A 42 3.99 8.58 1.62
C ILE A 42 4.98 9.51 0.91
N ALA A 43 5.94 8.98 0.15
CA ALA A 43 6.85 9.79 -0.65
C ALA A 43 6.14 10.62 -1.74
N SER A 44 4.96 10.19 -2.19
CA SER A 44 4.15 10.85 -3.22
C SER A 44 3.25 11.97 -2.68
N GLY A 45 3.38 12.35 -1.39
CA GLY A 45 2.60 13.43 -0.76
C GLY A 45 1.34 12.92 -0.03
N PRO A 46 0.41 13.81 0.37
CA PRO A 46 -0.78 13.42 1.13
C PRO A 46 -1.70 12.49 0.33
N ALA A 47 -2.38 11.55 0.99
CA ALA A 47 -3.41 10.69 0.38
C ALA A 47 -4.79 11.05 0.91
N ASP A 48 -5.78 11.19 0.03
CA ASP A 48 -7.14 11.48 0.43
C ASP A 48 -7.70 10.36 1.33
N ALA A 49 -8.45 10.73 2.37
CA ALA A 49 -8.96 9.76 3.35
C ALA A 49 -9.95 8.78 2.74
N ASP A 50 -10.66 9.21 1.69
CA ASP A 50 -11.58 8.44 0.87
C ASP A 50 -10.91 7.85 -0.38
N TRP A 51 -9.58 7.78 -0.43
CA TRP A 51 -8.87 7.23 -1.57
C TRP A 51 -9.35 5.81 -1.94
N GLU A 52 -9.60 5.64 -3.23
CA GLU A 52 -10.11 4.40 -3.81
C GLU A 52 -9.15 3.93 -4.90
N PRO A 53 -8.69 2.67 -4.90
CA PRO A 53 -7.91 2.15 -6.00
C PRO A 53 -8.78 2.06 -7.26
N SER A 54 -8.26 2.59 -8.36
CA SER A 54 -8.89 2.59 -9.69
C SER A 54 -8.44 1.38 -10.50
N ARG A 55 -9.31 0.81 -11.35
CA ARG A 55 -8.91 -0.31 -12.24
C ARG A 55 -8.15 0.20 -13.46
N MET A 56 -7.08 -0.49 -13.82
CA MET A 56 -6.34 -0.32 -15.06
C MET A 56 -6.90 -1.28 -16.13
N GLN A 57 -6.87 -0.88 -17.41
CA GLN A 57 -7.45 -1.69 -18.50
C GLN A 57 -6.82 -3.09 -18.61
N SER A 58 -5.54 -3.22 -18.27
CA SER A 58 -4.79 -4.47 -18.27
C SER A 58 -5.13 -5.42 -17.11
N GLU A 59 -6.01 -5.02 -16.19
CA GLU A 59 -6.38 -5.81 -15.00
C GLU A 59 -7.67 -6.61 -15.18
N SER A 60 -8.15 -6.78 -16.42
CA SER A 60 -9.30 -7.64 -16.72
C SER A 60 -9.04 -9.06 -16.23
N GLY A 61 -9.86 -9.55 -15.28
CA GLY A 61 -9.77 -10.89 -14.70
C GLY A 61 -8.98 -11.01 -13.39
N LEU A 62 -8.35 -9.94 -12.88
CA LEU A 62 -7.61 -9.99 -11.60
C LEU A 62 -8.50 -10.10 -10.35
N VAL A 63 -9.77 -9.70 -10.44
CA VAL A 63 -10.60 -9.40 -9.25
C VAL A 63 -11.71 -10.43 -9.00
N ASP A 64 -12.00 -11.31 -9.95
CA ASP A 64 -13.32 -11.96 -10.00
C ASP A 64 -13.59 -12.93 -8.83
N GLU A 65 -12.59 -13.28 -8.01
CA GLU A 65 -12.75 -14.20 -6.87
C GLU A 65 -11.91 -13.84 -5.61
N ILE A 66 -11.32 -12.64 -5.54
CA ILE A 66 -10.45 -12.26 -4.40
C ILE A 66 -11.21 -11.42 -3.38
N ASN A 67 -11.20 -11.85 -2.12
CA ASN A 67 -11.69 -11.05 -0.98
C ASN A 67 -10.68 -9.96 -0.59
N GLU A 68 -11.07 -9.05 0.29
CA GLU A 68 -10.18 -8.13 0.98
C GLU A 68 -8.98 -8.83 1.65
N LYS A 69 -7.87 -8.09 1.80
CA LYS A 69 -6.78 -8.49 2.68
C LYS A 69 -6.95 -7.81 4.03
N HIS A 70 -6.90 -8.60 5.09
CA HIS A 70 -6.77 -8.11 6.45
C HIS A 70 -5.29 -8.12 6.86
N LEU A 71 -4.71 -6.95 7.07
CA LEU A 71 -3.31 -6.79 7.45
C LEU A 71 -3.23 -6.20 8.87
N ARG A 72 -2.63 -6.96 9.79
CA ARG A 72 -2.39 -6.47 11.15
C ARG A 72 -1.33 -5.36 11.13
N GLY A 73 -1.53 -4.33 11.95
CA GLY A 73 -0.59 -3.22 12.10
C GLY A 73 0.81 -3.70 12.48
N ARG A 74 0.92 -4.68 13.39
CA ARG A 74 2.21 -5.33 13.73
C ARG A 74 2.92 -5.92 12.51
N THR A 75 2.19 -6.46 11.52
CA THR A 75 2.78 -7.02 10.30
C THR A 75 3.23 -5.93 9.34
N LEU A 76 2.42 -4.87 9.19
CA LEU A 76 2.72 -3.75 8.30
C LEU A 76 3.88 -2.89 8.83
N PHE A 77 3.80 -2.49 10.09
CA PHE A 77 4.71 -1.51 10.68
C PHE A 77 5.93 -2.15 11.34
N LYS A 78 5.84 -3.42 11.76
CA LYS A 78 6.84 -4.11 12.58
C LYS A 78 7.25 -3.25 13.79
N ASP A 79 8.54 -3.08 14.00
CA ASP A 79 9.12 -2.32 15.11
C ASP A 79 9.28 -0.82 14.76
N ASP A 80 8.91 -0.42 13.53
CA ASP A 80 9.16 0.90 12.97
C ASP A 80 7.91 1.81 12.93
N LEU A 81 6.87 1.51 13.72
CA LEU A 81 5.62 2.30 13.71
C LEU A 81 5.89 3.81 13.88
N SER A 82 6.76 4.19 14.81
CA SER A 82 7.10 5.59 15.06
C SER A 82 7.68 6.28 13.82
N LEU A 83 8.49 5.56 13.03
CA LEU A 83 9.05 6.07 11.78
C LEU A 83 7.94 6.27 10.75
N TRP A 84 7.06 5.28 10.57
CA TRP A 84 5.93 5.39 9.63
C TRP A 84 5.02 6.56 9.95
N MET A 85 4.66 6.74 11.23
CA MET A 85 3.84 7.85 11.67
C MET A 85 4.55 9.20 11.47
N ALA A 86 5.84 9.30 11.81
CA ALA A 86 6.61 10.52 11.59
C ALA A 86 6.69 10.89 10.10
N LEU A 87 6.85 9.91 9.21
CA LEU A 87 6.87 10.14 7.77
C LEU A 87 5.50 10.61 7.25
N ALA A 88 4.40 10.00 7.70
CA ALA A 88 3.05 10.44 7.36
C ALA A 88 2.76 11.86 7.85
N LEU A 89 3.23 12.22 9.05
CA LEU A 89 3.10 13.56 9.63
C LEU A 89 3.78 14.67 8.83
N ARG A 90 4.73 14.33 7.94
CA ARG A 90 5.34 15.32 7.04
C ARG A 90 4.37 15.84 6.00
N ASN A 91 3.32 15.07 5.68
CA ASN A 91 2.38 15.37 4.61
C ASN A 91 0.96 15.65 5.14
N GLN A 92 0.60 15.09 6.30
CA GLN A 92 -0.78 15.10 6.83
C GLN A 92 -0.79 15.26 8.34
N SER A 93 -1.93 15.64 8.92
CA SER A 93 -2.08 15.81 10.37
C SER A 93 -3.36 15.13 10.85
N PRO A 94 -3.37 13.79 10.99
CA PRO A 94 -4.54 13.06 11.46
C PRO A 94 -4.85 13.43 12.92
N ALA A 95 -6.09 13.80 13.19
CA ALA A 95 -6.54 14.32 14.48
C ALA A 95 -6.71 13.22 15.54
N ASP A 96 -7.12 12.03 15.13
CA ASP A 96 -7.44 10.92 16.03
C ASP A 96 -7.04 9.55 15.48
N TYR A 97 -7.34 8.51 16.27
CA TYR A 97 -7.01 7.13 15.93
C TYR A 97 -7.71 6.63 14.66
N ASP A 98 -8.96 7.03 14.41
CA ASP A 98 -9.70 6.54 13.27
C ASP A 98 -9.23 7.22 11.99
N GLU A 99 -8.90 8.52 12.03
CA GLU A 99 -8.21 9.21 10.94
C GLU A 99 -6.84 8.58 10.67
N TRP A 100 -6.07 8.23 11.70
CA TRP A 100 -4.80 7.52 11.53
C TRP A 100 -4.97 6.19 10.78
N ARG A 101 -6.01 5.42 11.09
CA ARG A 101 -6.28 4.16 10.36
C ARG A 101 -6.66 4.41 8.91
N GLN A 102 -7.50 5.42 8.65
CA GLN A 102 -7.92 5.78 7.30
C GLN A 102 -6.74 6.24 6.47
N VAL A 103 -5.91 7.14 6.99
CA VAL A 103 -4.70 7.65 6.33
C VAL A 103 -3.72 6.53 6.01
N MET A 104 -3.42 5.65 6.97
CA MET A 104 -2.48 4.55 6.73
C MET A 104 -3.03 3.51 5.75
N ARG A 105 -4.35 3.27 5.76
CA ARG A 105 -5.00 2.44 4.75
C ARG A 105 -4.94 3.10 3.37
N ALA A 106 -5.32 4.37 3.24
CA ALA A 106 -5.30 5.11 1.99
C ALA A 106 -3.90 5.12 1.37
N HIS A 107 -2.87 5.38 2.19
CA HIS A 107 -1.50 5.31 1.72
C HIS A 107 -1.10 3.90 1.26
N TRP A 108 -1.47 2.87 2.02
CA TRP A 108 -1.20 1.49 1.64
C TRP A 108 -1.85 1.12 0.30
N GLU A 109 -3.15 1.40 0.12
CA GLU A 109 -3.87 1.07 -1.12
C GLU A 109 -3.34 1.87 -2.31
N ARG A 110 -3.16 3.18 -2.15
CA ARG A 110 -2.57 4.03 -3.19
C ARG A 110 -1.16 3.58 -3.57
N GLY A 111 -0.36 3.18 -2.60
CA GLY A 111 1.00 2.71 -2.82
C GLY A 111 1.07 1.46 -3.69
N VAL A 112 0.18 0.50 -3.43
CA VAL A 112 0.04 -0.71 -4.24
C VAL A 112 -0.45 -0.37 -5.65
N GLU A 113 -1.37 0.60 -5.79
CA GLU A 113 -1.78 1.11 -7.11
C GLU A 113 -0.62 1.71 -7.90
N ILE A 114 0.18 2.58 -7.29
CA ILE A 114 1.34 3.19 -7.96
C ILE A 114 2.31 2.09 -8.43
N LEU A 115 2.63 1.12 -7.56
CA LEU A 115 3.50 0.00 -7.91
C LEU A 115 2.95 -0.81 -9.09
N MET A 116 1.64 -1.11 -9.07
CA MET A 116 1.00 -1.83 -10.15
C MET A 116 1.04 -1.04 -11.45
N GLY A 117 0.80 0.28 -11.40
CA GLY A 117 0.84 1.15 -12.57
C GLY A 117 2.21 1.18 -13.23
N LYS A 118 3.28 1.19 -12.43
CA LYS A 118 4.66 1.03 -12.95
C LYS A 118 4.86 -0.35 -13.56
N ASN A 119 4.39 -1.40 -12.89
CA ASN A 119 4.54 -2.76 -13.37
C ASN A 119 3.81 -3.03 -14.70
N VAL A 120 2.63 -2.45 -14.90
CA VAL A 120 1.88 -2.59 -16.16
C VAL A 120 2.71 -2.09 -17.35
N VAL A 121 3.53 -1.06 -17.15
CA VAL A 121 4.41 -0.49 -18.20
C VAL A 121 5.69 -1.31 -18.34
N GLU A 122 6.33 -1.65 -17.22
CA GLU A 122 7.68 -2.22 -17.22
C GLU A 122 7.71 -3.75 -17.40
N GLY A 123 6.68 -4.47 -16.92
CA GLY A 123 6.52 -5.93 -17.00
C GLY A 123 7.52 -6.77 -16.19
N ASP A 124 8.59 -6.16 -15.70
CA ASP A 124 9.65 -6.77 -14.91
C ASP A 124 9.76 -6.09 -13.54
N TRP A 125 10.01 -6.87 -12.49
CA TRP A 125 10.06 -6.36 -11.12
C TRP A 125 11.19 -5.35 -10.89
N LEU A 126 12.41 -5.64 -11.36
CA LEU A 126 13.55 -4.74 -11.13
C LEU A 126 13.36 -3.42 -11.88
N ARG A 127 12.83 -3.48 -13.10
CA ARG A 127 12.48 -2.27 -13.86
C ARG A 127 11.36 -1.48 -13.20
N THR A 128 10.34 -2.16 -12.67
CA THR A 128 9.25 -1.54 -11.88
C THR A 128 9.79 -0.77 -10.69
N ILE A 129 10.67 -1.38 -9.89
CA ILE A 129 11.31 -0.72 -8.74
C ILE A 129 12.13 0.49 -9.19
N ARG A 130 12.94 0.33 -10.24
CA ARG A 130 13.73 1.44 -10.80
C ARG A 130 12.83 2.61 -11.22
N ALA A 131 11.68 2.34 -11.82
CA ALA A 131 10.72 3.36 -12.27
C ALA A 131 9.98 4.06 -11.11
N CYS A 132 10.14 3.59 -9.87
CA CYS A 132 9.61 4.23 -8.66
C CYS A 132 10.62 5.18 -8.00
N LEU A 133 11.90 5.13 -8.39
CA LEU A 133 12.95 5.96 -7.82
C LEU A 133 13.11 7.27 -8.62
N PRO A 134 13.46 8.39 -7.96
CA PRO A 134 13.84 9.61 -8.67
C PRO A 134 15.05 9.34 -9.58
N SER A 135 15.07 10.03 -10.72
CA SER A 135 16.14 9.95 -11.72
C SER A 135 17.44 10.59 -11.23
#